data_AF-A0A949M415-F1
#
_entry.id   AF-A0A949M415-F1
#
_cell.length_a   1.000
_cell.length_b   1.000
_cell.length_c   1.000
_cell.angle_alpha   90.00
_cell.angle_beta   90.00
_cell.angle_gamma   90.00
#
_symmetry.space_group_name_H-M   'P 1'
#
loop_
_entity.id
_entity.type
_entity.pdbx_description
1 polymer ?
#
loop_
_entity_poly.entity_id
_entity_poly.type
_entity_poly.pdbx_seq_one_letter_code
_entity_poly.pdbx_strand_id
1 'polypeptide(L)'
;MREFRSRGGQASVELVATLPVLAALVAGCWQAVVAAQCWWLAGVGARAAARAEAVGRSPLAAARSALPVGRRPGVTVKVGEGGSVTVRLPVPAVVDGLRLGAVAATAGPRKEGR
;
A
#
# COMPACT_ATOMS: atom_id res chain seq x y z
N MET A 1 -7.45 56.87 -5.35
CA MET A 1 -6.70 55.84 -4.60
C MET A 1 -7.66 54.78 -4.04
N ARG A 2 -8.01 53.73 -4.81
CA ARG A 2 -8.89 52.62 -4.34
C ARG A 2 -8.53 51.23 -4.91
N GLU A 3 -7.31 51.04 -5.41
CA GLU A 3 -6.89 49.81 -6.13
C GLU A 3 -6.32 48.70 -5.20
N PHE A 4 -5.82 49.05 -4.01
CA PHE A 4 -5.11 48.09 -3.15
C PHE A 4 -6.01 47.10 -2.41
N ARG A 5 -7.31 47.43 -2.23
CA ARG A 5 -8.27 46.56 -1.52
C ARG A 5 -8.68 45.34 -2.36
N SER A 6 -8.60 45.46 -3.69
CA SER A 6 -8.98 44.40 -4.63
C SER A 6 -7.90 43.32 -4.73
N ARG A 7 -6.61 43.70 -4.84
CA ARG A 7 -5.51 42.73 -5.02
C ARG A 7 -5.28 41.80 -3.82
N GLY A 8 -5.33 42.32 -2.58
CA GLY A 8 -5.11 41.50 -1.37
C GLY A 8 -6.27 40.55 -1.06
N GLY A 9 -7.51 41.03 -1.24
CA GLY A 9 -8.72 40.22 -1.08
C GLY A 9 -8.83 39.12 -2.13
N GLN A 10 -8.54 39.44 -3.40
CA GLN A 10 -8.56 38.49 -4.49
C GLN A 10 -7.48 37.41 -4.35
N ALA A 11 -6.24 37.79 -4.00
CA ALA A 11 -5.16 36.82 -3.77
C ALA A 11 -5.48 35.85 -2.62
N SER A 12 -6.16 36.32 -1.56
CA SER A 12 -6.59 35.47 -0.45
C SER A 12 -7.69 34.50 -0.87
N VAL A 13 -8.65 34.94 -1.69
CA VAL A 13 -9.72 34.09 -2.22
C VAL A 13 -9.18 33.03 -3.17
N GLU A 14 -8.24 33.39 -4.05
CA GLU A 14 -7.58 32.46 -4.97
C GLU A 14 -6.77 31.39 -4.21
N LEU A 15 -6.08 31.77 -3.13
CA LEU A 15 -5.37 30.82 -2.28
C LEU A 15 -6.33 29.84 -1.60
N VAL A 16 -7.41 30.33 -0.99
CA VAL A 16 -8.41 29.50 -0.32
C VAL A 16 -9.08 28.54 -1.32
N ALA A 17 -9.34 28.99 -2.54
CA ALA A 17 -9.86 28.13 -3.62
C ALA A 17 -8.87 27.02 -4.04
N THR A 18 -7.57 27.21 -3.82
CA THR A 18 -6.51 26.24 -4.16
C THR A 18 -6.29 25.20 -3.04
N LEU A 19 -6.65 25.52 -1.79
CA LEU A 19 -6.45 24.62 -0.64
C LEU A 19 -7.03 23.21 -0.82
N PRO A 20 -8.24 23.01 -1.38
CA PRO A 20 -8.79 21.67 -1.60
C PRO A 20 -7.94 20.84 -2.57
N VAL A 21 -7.39 21.46 -3.60
CA VAL A 21 -6.51 20.80 -4.57
C VAL A 21 -5.21 20.37 -3.91
N LEU A 22 -4.61 21.25 -3.11
CA LEU A 22 -3.40 20.92 -2.35
C LEU A 22 -3.66 19.81 -1.33
N ALA A 23 -4.79 19.86 -0.62
CA ALA A 23 -5.18 18.82 0.33
C ALA A 23 -5.37 17.46 -0.39
N ALA A 24 -6.02 17.45 -1.56
CA ALA A 24 -6.18 16.24 -2.36
C ALA A 24 -4.83 15.68 -2.84
N LEU A 25 -3.90 16.55 -3.26
CA LEU A 25 -2.54 16.13 -3.66
C LEU A 25 -1.77 15.54 -2.49
N VAL A 26 -1.78 16.19 -1.32
CA VAL A 26 -1.13 15.67 -0.11
C VAL A 26 -1.73 14.33 0.30
N ALA A 27 -3.06 14.19 0.28
CA ALA A 27 -3.74 12.93 0.57
C ALA A 27 -3.34 11.83 -0.43
N GLY A 28 -3.23 12.16 -1.73
CA GLY A 28 -2.75 11.24 -2.77
C GLY A 28 -1.30 10.80 -2.56
N CYS A 29 -0.40 11.73 -2.26
CA CYS A 29 0.99 11.43 -1.94
C CYS A 29 1.10 10.54 -0.71
N TRP A 30 0.36 10.86 0.35
CA TRP A 30 0.33 10.06 1.57
C TRP A 30 -0.21 8.65 1.30
N GLN A 31 -1.24 8.54 0.47
CA GLN A 31 -1.79 7.25 0.05
C GLN A 31 -0.76 6.39 -0.71
N ALA A 32 0.08 7.01 -1.55
CA ALA A 32 1.15 6.30 -2.24
C ALA A 32 2.20 5.76 -1.25
N VAL A 33 2.57 6.53 -0.22
CA VAL A 33 3.46 6.07 0.86
C VAL A 33 2.86 4.85 1.58
N VAL A 34 1.58 4.91 1.92
CA VAL A 34 0.87 3.79 2.56
C VAL A 34 0.85 2.54 1.65
N ALA A 35 0.60 2.70 0.35
CA ALA A 35 0.63 1.61 -0.61
C ALA A 35 2.04 0.99 -0.74
N ALA A 36 3.08 1.81 -0.80
CA ALA A 36 4.47 1.37 -0.83
C ALA A 36 4.86 0.58 0.43
N GLN A 37 4.43 1.04 1.60
CA GLN A 37 4.64 0.32 2.86
C GLN A 37 3.94 -1.05 2.85
N CYS A 38 2.70 -1.13 2.36
CA CYS A 38 2.01 -2.42 2.22
C CYS A 38 2.73 -3.35 1.24
N TRP A 39 3.27 -2.81 0.14
CA TRP A 39 4.01 -3.61 -0.85
C TRP A 39 5.32 -4.16 -0.27
N TRP A 40 6.05 -3.33 0.49
CA TRP A 40 7.23 -3.77 1.24
C TRP A 40 6.90 -4.91 2.22
N LEU A 41 5.84 -4.74 3.01
CA LEU A 41 5.37 -5.77 3.94
C LEU A 41 4.92 -7.06 3.24
N ALA A 42 4.29 -6.96 2.07
CA ALA A 42 3.96 -8.12 1.25
C ALA A 42 5.21 -8.90 0.85
N GLY A 43 6.28 -8.20 0.46
CA GLY A 43 7.56 -8.84 0.14
C GLY A 43 8.20 -9.54 1.33
N VAL A 44 8.15 -8.94 2.53
CA VAL A 44 8.61 -9.57 3.78
C VAL A 44 7.80 -10.83 4.07
N GLY A 45 6.47 -10.74 4.01
CA GLY A 45 5.58 -11.88 4.20
C GLY A 45 5.81 -13.00 3.19
N ALA A 46 6.01 -12.66 1.91
CA ALA A 46 6.28 -13.63 0.85
C ALA A 46 7.57 -14.41 1.08
N ARG A 47 8.65 -13.73 1.48
CA ARG A 47 9.91 -14.40 1.82
C ARG A 47 9.79 -15.31 3.04
N ALA A 48 9.07 -14.88 4.07
CA ALA A 48 8.80 -15.71 5.25
C ALA A 48 7.96 -16.95 4.89
N ALA A 49 6.94 -16.76 4.07
CA ALA A 49 6.05 -17.83 3.61
C ALA A 49 6.78 -18.82 2.69
N ALA A 50 7.63 -18.36 1.78
CA ALA A 50 8.45 -19.21 0.91
C ALA A 50 9.44 -20.08 1.71
N ARG A 51 10.08 -19.50 2.75
CA ARG A 51 10.95 -20.28 3.65
C ARG A 51 10.18 -21.35 4.41
N ALA A 52 8.96 -21.03 4.86
CA ALA A 52 8.10 -21.99 5.55
C ALA A 52 7.63 -23.10 4.62
N GLU A 53 7.24 -22.76 3.39
CA GLU A 53 6.86 -23.72 2.34
C GLU A 53 8.01 -24.70 2.07
N ALA A 54 9.22 -24.18 1.89
CA ALA A 54 10.41 -25.00 1.59
C ALA A 54 10.75 -26.03 2.68
N VAL A 55 10.28 -25.84 3.91
CA VAL A 55 10.47 -26.77 5.04
C VAL A 55 9.18 -27.50 5.44
N GLY A 56 8.16 -27.49 4.59
CA GLY A 56 6.88 -28.19 4.83
C GLY A 56 6.03 -27.60 5.95
N ARG A 57 6.20 -26.32 6.28
CA ARG A 57 5.43 -25.60 7.32
C ARG A 57 4.39 -24.69 6.66
N SER A 58 3.38 -24.27 7.44
CA SER A 58 2.28 -23.43 6.93
C SER A 58 2.76 -22.07 6.40
N PRO A 59 2.64 -21.79 5.08
CA PRO A 59 3.07 -20.51 4.51
C PRO A 59 2.23 -19.33 4.99
N LEU A 60 0.92 -19.55 5.21
CA LEU A 60 0.01 -18.53 5.72
C LEU A 60 0.34 -18.11 7.15
N ALA A 61 0.65 -19.07 8.03
CA ALA A 61 1.04 -18.77 9.41
C ALA A 61 2.33 -17.96 9.46
N ALA A 62 3.33 -18.33 8.65
CA ALA A 62 4.61 -17.62 8.55
C ALA A 62 4.46 -16.21 7.96
N ALA A 63 3.62 -16.04 6.93
CA ALA A 63 3.31 -14.70 6.42
C ALA A 63 2.67 -13.82 7.51
N ARG A 64 1.69 -14.36 8.24
CA ARG A 64 0.96 -13.61 9.28
C ARG A 64 1.82 -13.24 10.48
N SER A 65 2.74 -14.11 10.88
CA SER A 65 3.66 -13.82 11.99
C SER A 65 4.68 -12.74 11.62
N ALA A 66 5.08 -12.67 10.35
CA ALA A 66 5.98 -11.64 9.84
C ALA A 66 5.31 -10.26 9.66
N LEU A 67 3.99 -10.16 9.82
CA LEU A 67 3.23 -8.92 9.63
C LEU A 67 2.84 -8.26 10.97
N PRO A 68 2.84 -6.91 11.03
CA PRO A 68 2.28 -6.15 12.14
C PRO A 68 0.81 -6.53 12.39
N VAL A 69 0.36 -6.50 13.65
CA VAL A 69 -1.00 -6.95 14.06
C VAL A 69 -2.11 -6.34 13.19
N GLY A 70 -2.05 -5.02 12.95
CA GLY A 70 -3.03 -4.30 12.13
C GLY A 70 -3.02 -4.63 10.62
N ARG A 71 -2.07 -5.43 10.14
CA ARG A 71 -1.94 -5.85 8.73
C ARG A 71 -2.19 -7.35 8.51
N ARG A 72 -2.51 -8.09 9.57
CA ARG A 72 -2.87 -9.53 9.53
C ARG A 72 -4.29 -9.81 8.99
N PRO A 73 -5.29 -8.92 9.17
CA PRO A 73 -6.60 -9.13 8.58
C PRO A 73 -6.56 -9.04 7.05
N GLY A 74 -7.28 -9.94 6.36
CA GLY A 74 -7.41 -9.91 4.90
C GLY A 74 -6.16 -10.31 4.10
N VAL A 75 -5.06 -10.70 4.75
CA VAL A 75 -3.89 -11.25 4.03
C VAL A 75 -4.25 -12.57 3.37
N THR A 76 -3.85 -12.73 2.11
CA THR A 76 -4.01 -13.98 1.36
C THR A 76 -2.64 -14.46 0.91
N VAL A 77 -2.41 -15.78 1.02
CA VAL A 77 -1.18 -16.42 0.55
C VAL A 77 -1.56 -17.46 -0.49
N LYS A 78 -0.90 -17.41 -1.64
CA LYS A 78 -1.02 -18.40 -2.71
C LYS A 78 0.34 -19.04 -2.94
N VAL A 79 0.39 -20.36 -2.83
CA VAL A 79 1.56 -21.13 -3.25
C VAL A 79 1.36 -21.47 -4.73
N GLY A 80 2.27 -21.00 -5.57
CA GLY A 80 2.35 -21.32 -6.99
C GLY A 80 3.22 -22.54 -7.23
N GLU A 81 3.32 -22.93 -8.49
CA GLU A 81 4.17 -24.05 -8.89
C GLU A 81 5.65 -23.79 -8.56
N GLY A 82 6.38 -24.87 -8.26
CA GLY A 82 7.82 -24.82 -7.98
C GLY A 82 8.20 -24.12 -6.68
N GLY A 83 7.31 -24.05 -5.69
CA GLY A 83 7.59 -23.44 -4.38
C GLY A 83 7.58 -21.91 -4.38
N SER A 84 7.05 -21.28 -5.44
CA SER A 84 6.83 -19.84 -5.46
C SER A 84 5.67 -19.47 -4.52
N VAL A 85 5.80 -18.42 -3.73
CA VAL A 85 4.76 -17.98 -2.79
C VAL A 85 4.43 -16.51 -3.02
N THR A 86 3.16 -16.24 -3.28
CA THR A 86 2.62 -14.89 -3.48
C THR A 86 1.79 -14.48 -2.26
N VAL A 87 2.11 -13.34 -1.68
CA VAL A 87 1.38 -12.76 -0.55
C VAL A 87 0.69 -11.49 -1.00
N ARG A 88 -0.61 -11.40 -0.75
CA ARG A 88 -1.46 -10.26 -1.08
C ARG A 88 -1.93 -9.57 0.20
N LEU A 89 -1.75 -8.25 0.28
CA LEU A 89 -2.18 -7.42 1.39
C LEU A 89 -3.14 -6.31 0.92
N PRO A 90 -4.27 -6.11 1.62
CA PRO A 90 -5.13 -4.96 1.37
C PRO A 90 -4.42 -3.65 1.71
N VAL A 91 -4.63 -2.63 0.88
CA VAL A 91 -4.13 -1.28 1.13
C VAL A 91 -5.26 -0.46 1.77
N PRO A 92 -5.08 0.06 2.99
CA PRO A 92 -6.10 0.92 3.58
C PRO A 92 -6.16 2.25 2.81
N ALA A 93 -7.36 2.81 2.69
CA ALA A 93 -7.51 4.18 2.21
C ALA A 93 -7.26 5.17 3.36
N VAL A 94 -6.60 6.27 3.02
CA VAL A 94 -6.36 7.43 3.88
C VAL A 94 -7.64 8.23 4.08
N VAL A 95 -8.53 8.20 3.09
CA VAL A 95 -9.86 8.80 3.15
C VAL A 95 -10.87 7.68 3.37
N ASP A 96 -11.63 7.77 4.46
CA ASP A 96 -12.64 6.77 4.81
C ASP A 96 -13.69 6.61 3.71
N GLY A 97 -14.16 5.37 3.52
CA GLY A 97 -15.15 5.02 2.49
C GLY A 97 -14.56 4.64 1.13
N LEU A 98 -13.28 4.90 0.87
CA LEU A 98 -12.60 4.48 -0.36
C LEU A 98 -11.99 3.07 -0.22
N ARG A 99 -12.09 2.27 -1.29
CA ARG A 99 -11.44 0.95 -1.40
C ARG A 99 -10.41 0.99 -2.52
N LEU A 100 -9.13 0.98 -2.16
CA LEU A 100 -8.02 1.12 -3.11
C LEU A 100 -7.44 -0.22 -3.58
N GLY A 101 -7.99 -1.34 -3.10
CA GLY A 101 -7.61 -2.68 -3.51
C GLY A 101 -6.51 -3.27 -2.63
N ALA A 102 -5.59 -4.00 -3.26
CA ALA A 102 -4.57 -4.78 -2.57
C ALA A 102 -3.31 -4.91 -3.41
N VAL A 103 -2.17 -4.89 -2.74
CA VAL A 103 -0.84 -5.12 -3.34
C VAL A 103 -0.43 -6.57 -3.15
N ALA A 104 0.38 -7.09 -4.08
CA ALA A 104 0.92 -8.43 -4.00
C ALA A 104 2.43 -8.40 -4.20
N ALA A 105 3.12 -9.34 -3.55
CA ALA A 105 4.52 -9.61 -3.79
C ALA A 105 4.75 -11.13 -3.81
N THR A 106 5.67 -11.56 -4.65
CA THR A 106 6.00 -12.99 -4.83
C THR A 106 7.46 -13.22 -4.44
N ALA A 107 7.72 -14.34 -3.79
CA ALA A 107 9.06 -14.81 -3.45
C ALA A 107 9.15 -16.33 -3.63
N GLY A 108 10.30 -16.83 -4.03
CA GLY A 108 10.55 -18.25 -4.25
C GLY A 108 11.33 -18.47 -5.54
N PRO A 109 11.54 -19.74 -5.94
CA PRO A 109 12.24 -20.08 -7.17
C PRO A 109 11.55 -19.41 -8.35
N ARG A 110 12.27 -18.54 -9.04
CA ARG A 110 11.79 -17.95 -10.29
C ARG A 110 11.76 -19.09 -11.30
N LYS A 111 10.59 -19.41 -11.86
CA LYS A 111 10.57 -20.19 -13.11
C LYS A 111 11.19 -19.31 -14.18
N GLU A 112 12.49 -19.51 -14.47
CA GLU A 112 13.05 -19.12 -15.76
C GLU A 112 12.29 -19.96 -16.79
N GLY A 113 11.56 -19.29 -17.68
CA GLY A 113 10.62 -19.92 -18.60
C GLY A 113 11.29 -20.97 -19.49
N ARG A 114 10.54 -22.03 -19.76
CA ARG A 114 10.72 -22.89 -20.92
C ARG A 114 9.77 -22.43 -22.01
#